data_AF-A0A7K0T7R0-F1
#
_entry.id   AF-A0A7K0T7R0-F1
#
_cell.length_a   1.000
_cell.length_b   1.000
_cell.length_c   1.000
_cell.angle_alpha   90.00
_cell.angle_beta   90.00
_cell.angle_gamma   90.00
#
_symmetry.space_group_name_H-M   'P 1'
#
loop_
_entity.id
_entity.type
_entity.pdbx_description
1 polymer ?
#
loop_
_entity_poly.entity_id
_entity_poly.type
_entity_poly.pdbx_seq_one_letter_code
_entity_poly.pdbx_strand_id
1 'polypeptide(L)'
;MSTTLFTAWGYEVSILESVAAEVSFIGVWLGTTGKRITWPWWAASSALYMVFFYQADLFASAALQIVFIVAAVWGWRDWAPTGATPGALSNRNRAMWAVATLVSVSLLTPVLSHLGAAATWSDAFLLVASLIAQILMVYEKIESWVLWLIV
;
A
#
# COMPACT_ATOMS: atom_id res chain seq x y z
N MET A 1 -13.16 -14.28 -13.98
CA MET A 1 -12.06 -15.13 -14.49
C MET A 1 -11.27 -14.28 -15.45
N SER A 2 -10.11 -13.79 -15.02
CA SER A 2 -9.17 -13.08 -15.90
C SER A 2 -8.48 -14.08 -16.84
N THR A 3 -8.16 -13.64 -18.05
CA THR A 3 -7.46 -14.48 -19.04
C THR A 3 -6.00 -14.71 -18.60
N THR A 4 -5.55 -15.97 -18.62
CA THR A 4 -4.15 -16.33 -18.37
C THR A 4 -3.24 -15.76 -19.46
N LEU A 5 -2.16 -15.08 -19.05
CA LEU A 5 -1.13 -14.54 -19.96
C LEU A 5 -0.01 -15.56 -20.16
N PHE A 6 0.53 -16.10 -19.08
CA PHE A 6 1.57 -17.14 -19.09
C PHE A 6 1.54 -17.98 -17.82
N THR A 7 2.21 -19.13 -17.84
CA THR A 7 2.41 -19.99 -16.67
C THR A 7 3.88 -19.97 -16.27
N ALA A 8 4.17 -19.75 -14.98
CA ALA A 8 5.52 -19.79 -14.45
C ALA A 8 5.55 -20.56 -13.12
N TRP A 9 6.47 -21.51 -12.99
CA TRP A 9 6.58 -22.39 -11.80
C TRP A 9 5.26 -23.06 -11.38
N GLY A 10 4.40 -23.38 -12.35
CA GLY A 10 3.08 -23.99 -12.09
C GLY A 10 1.99 -23.00 -11.63
N TYR A 11 2.28 -21.70 -11.60
CA TYR A 11 1.30 -20.64 -11.33
C TYR A 11 0.87 -19.97 -12.63
N GLU A 12 -0.43 -19.82 -12.83
CA GLU A 12 -1.02 -19.12 -13.97
C GLU A 12 -1.12 -17.62 -13.69
N VAL A 13 -0.24 -16.84 -14.33
CA VAL A 13 -0.25 -15.39 -14.21
C VAL A 13 -1.28 -14.83 -15.19
N SER A 14 -2.26 -14.11 -14.66
CA SER A 14 -3.29 -13.49 -15.50
C SER A 14 -2.83 -12.17 -16.13
N ILE A 15 -3.49 -11.77 -17.24
CA ILE A 15 -3.27 -10.45 -17.86
C ILE A 15 -3.51 -9.33 -16.83
N LEU A 16 -4.57 -9.45 -16.02
CA LEU A 16 -4.90 -8.47 -15.00
C LEU A 16 -3.77 -8.31 -13.98
N GLU A 17 -3.24 -9.43 -13.49
CA GLU A 17 -2.15 -9.46 -12.51
C GLU A 17 -0.87 -8.84 -13.09
N SER A 18 -0.51 -9.21 -14.32
CA SER A 18 0.68 -8.68 -14.99
C SER A 18 0.58 -7.17 -15.20
N VAL A 19 -0.56 -6.69 -15.72
CA VAL A 19 -0.79 -5.26 -15.93
C VAL A 19 -0.82 -4.50 -14.60
N ALA A 20 -1.46 -5.05 -13.55
CA ALA A 20 -1.46 -4.44 -12.23
C ALA A 20 -0.03 -4.28 -11.68
N ALA A 21 0.81 -5.32 -11.85
CA ALA A 21 2.20 -5.30 -11.42
C ALA A 21 3.04 -4.26 -12.18
N GLU A 22 2.89 -4.17 -13.50
CA GLU A 22 3.60 -3.19 -14.33
C GLU A 22 3.21 -1.75 -13.98
N VAL A 23 1.90 -1.47 -13.88
CA VAL A 23 1.37 -0.15 -13.50
C VAL A 23 1.86 0.24 -12.09
N SER A 24 1.87 -0.71 -11.16
CA SER A 24 2.39 -0.52 -9.81
C SER A 24 3.89 -0.21 -9.82
N PHE A 25 4.69 -0.97 -10.58
CA PHE A 25 6.12 -0.76 -10.70
C PHE A 25 6.45 0.63 -11.24
N ILE A 26 5.74 1.09 -12.26
CA ILE A 26 5.87 2.45 -12.80
C ILE A 26 5.51 3.49 -11.72
N GLY A 27 4.41 3.27 -10.99
CA GLY A 27 4.00 4.13 -9.88
C GLY A 27 5.08 4.27 -8.81
N VAL A 28 5.62 3.14 -8.33
CA VAL A 28 6.70 3.11 -7.34
C VAL A 28 7.96 3.79 -7.86
N TRP A 29 8.39 3.48 -9.09
CA TRP A 29 9.55 4.13 -9.72
C TRP A 29 9.39 5.66 -9.81
N LEU A 30 8.21 6.14 -10.21
CA LEU A 30 7.95 7.58 -10.23
C LEU A 30 7.99 8.17 -8.82
N GLY A 31 7.48 7.43 -7.83
CA GLY A 31 7.49 7.79 -6.42
C GLY A 31 8.91 7.97 -5.88
N THR A 32 9.84 7.06 -6.21
CA THR A 32 11.25 7.19 -5.78
C THR A 32 11.93 8.42 -6.35
N THR A 33 11.47 8.89 -7.52
CA THR A 33 11.95 10.14 -8.13
C THR A 33 11.22 11.39 -7.65
N GLY A 34 10.27 11.27 -6.72
CA GLY A 34 9.49 12.38 -6.16
C GLY A 34 8.54 13.05 -7.15
N LYS A 35 8.28 12.44 -8.32
CA LYS A 35 7.41 13.05 -9.34
C LYS A 35 5.95 12.92 -8.92
N ARG A 36 5.21 14.03 -8.89
CA ARG A 36 3.76 14.07 -8.58
C ARG A 36 2.91 13.13 -9.45
N ILE A 37 3.37 12.85 -10.67
CA ILE A 37 2.71 11.89 -11.57
C ILE A 37 2.65 10.47 -11.02
N THR A 38 3.42 10.11 -9.98
CA THR A 38 3.26 8.82 -9.27
C THR A 38 1.82 8.56 -8.81
N TRP A 39 1.07 9.59 -8.41
CA TRP A 39 -0.24 9.42 -7.79
C TRP A 39 -1.32 8.85 -8.74
N PRO A 40 -1.48 9.31 -10.00
CA PRO A 40 -2.33 8.63 -10.97
C PRO A 40 -1.97 7.17 -11.20
N TRP A 41 -0.67 6.84 -11.25
CA TRP A 41 -0.21 5.44 -11.38
C TRP A 41 -0.54 4.63 -10.12
N TRP A 42 -0.43 5.22 -8.93
CA TRP A 42 -0.81 4.61 -7.67
C TRP A 42 -2.32 4.33 -7.59
N ALA A 43 -3.15 5.28 -8.02
CA ALA A 43 -4.60 5.09 -8.08
C ALA A 43 -4.98 4.00 -9.09
N ALA A 44 -4.36 4.01 -10.28
CA ALA A 44 -4.60 3.01 -11.31
C ALA A 44 -4.17 1.61 -10.86
N SER A 45 -2.98 1.45 -10.26
CA SER A 45 -2.52 0.17 -9.73
C SER A 45 -3.44 -0.33 -8.61
N SER A 46 -3.84 0.54 -7.70
CA SER A 46 -4.75 0.20 -6.60
C SER A 46 -6.11 -0.27 -7.12
N ALA A 47 -6.67 0.38 -8.15
CA ALA A 47 -7.93 -0.05 -8.76
C ALA A 47 -7.80 -1.42 -9.43
N LEU A 48 -6.70 -1.70 -10.12
CA LEU A 48 -6.45 -3.01 -10.74
C LEU A 48 -6.27 -4.10 -9.68
N TYR A 49 -5.47 -3.84 -8.65
CA TYR A 49 -5.28 -4.77 -7.53
C TYR A 49 -6.56 -4.99 -6.72
N MET A 50 -7.44 -3.99 -6.63
CA MET A 50 -8.74 -4.16 -5.96
C MET A 50 -9.56 -5.24 -6.65
N VAL A 51 -9.64 -5.17 -7.99
CA VAL A 51 -10.35 -6.16 -8.80
C VAL A 51 -9.66 -7.52 -8.71
N PHE A 52 -8.33 -7.56 -8.77
CA PHE A 52 -7.56 -8.81 -8.65
C PHE A 52 -7.79 -9.50 -7.30
N PHE A 53 -7.62 -8.78 -6.18
CA PHE A 53 -7.82 -9.34 -4.85
C PHE A 53 -9.25 -9.76 -4.58
N TYR A 54 -10.24 -9.03 -5.13
CA TYR A 54 -11.63 -9.46 -5.07
C TYR A 54 -11.87 -10.78 -5.80
N GLN A 55 -11.25 -10.99 -6.97
CA GLN A 55 -11.34 -12.25 -7.71
C GLN A 55 -10.62 -13.42 -7.00
N ALA A 56 -9.65 -13.12 -6.15
CA ALA A 56 -8.90 -14.09 -5.34
C ALA A 56 -9.50 -14.32 -3.94
N ASP A 57 -10.72 -13.81 -3.67
CA ASP A 57 -11.39 -13.86 -2.36
C ASP A 57 -10.59 -13.21 -1.21
N LEU A 58 -9.64 -12.32 -1.53
CA LEU A 58 -8.83 -11.55 -0.58
C LEU A 58 -9.49 -10.20 -0.28
N PHE A 59 -10.68 -10.24 0.34
CA PHE A 59 -11.50 -9.05 0.57
C PHE A 59 -10.82 -7.96 1.41
N ALA A 60 -10.00 -8.33 2.40
CA ALA A 60 -9.25 -7.36 3.20
C ALA A 60 -8.23 -6.59 2.35
N SER A 61 -7.48 -7.30 1.50
CA SER A 61 -6.51 -6.70 0.56
C SER A 61 -7.21 -5.84 -0.49
N ALA A 62 -8.38 -6.27 -0.97
CA ALA A 62 -9.21 -5.49 -1.90
C ALA A 62 -9.71 -4.19 -1.25
N ALA A 63 -10.22 -4.26 0.00
CA ALA A 63 -10.67 -3.09 0.74
C ALA A 63 -9.53 -2.09 1.03
N LEU A 64 -8.32 -2.59 1.33
CA LEU A 64 -7.14 -1.75 1.54
C LEU A 64 -6.83 -0.88 0.31
N GLN A 65 -7.10 -1.36 -0.90
CA GLN A 65 -6.89 -0.57 -2.12
C GLN A 65 -7.75 0.70 -2.16
N ILE A 66 -8.93 0.73 -1.52
CA ILE A 66 -9.75 1.94 -1.41
C ILE A 66 -8.95 3.02 -0.67
N VAL A 67 -8.23 2.65 0.38
CA VAL A 67 -7.40 3.58 1.15
C VAL A 67 -6.27 4.13 0.30
N PHE A 68 -5.62 3.29 -0.51
CA PHE A 68 -4.55 3.74 -1.41
C PHE A 68 -5.08 4.66 -2.53
N ILE A 69 -6.30 4.43 -3.03
CA ILE A 69 -6.93 5.35 -3.99
C ILE A 69 -7.22 6.70 -3.32
N VAL A 70 -7.78 6.71 -2.11
CA VAL A 70 -8.03 7.97 -1.36
C VAL A 70 -6.72 8.70 -1.09
N ALA A 71 -5.68 7.98 -0.67
CA ALA A 71 -4.36 8.54 -0.47
C ALA A 71 -3.75 9.08 -1.77
N ALA A 72 -3.98 8.42 -2.91
CA ALA A 72 -3.53 8.90 -4.20
C ALA A 72 -4.21 10.20 -4.62
N VAL A 73 -5.52 10.35 -4.34
CA VAL A 73 -6.24 11.61 -4.55
C VAL A 73 -5.68 12.70 -3.63
N TRP A 74 -5.41 12.40 -2.36
CA TRP A 74 -4.81 13.36 -1.43
C TRP A 74 -3.40 13.76 -1.83
N GLY A 75 -2.54 12.80 -2.13
CA GLY A 75 -1.17 13.06 -2.56
C GLY A 75 -1.12 13.83 -3.88
N TRP A 76 -2.01 13.50 -4.83
CA TRP A 76 -2.14 14.28 -6.06
C TRP A 76 -2.54 15.72 -5.76
N ARG A 77 -3.39 15.99 -4.75
CA ARG A 77 -3.80 17.35 -4.40
C ARG A 77 -2.72 18.13 -3.65
N ASP A 78 -2.04 17.48 -2.72
CA ASP A 78 -1.15 18.11 -1.74
C ASP A 78 0.26 18.34 -2.27
N TRP A 79 0.81 17.39 -3.03
CA TRP A 79 2.17 17.53 -3.58
C TRP A 79 2.26 18.70 -4.54
N ALA A 80 3.36 19.45 -4.44
CA ALA A 80 3.62 20.57 -5.33
C ALA A 80 3.69 20.09 -6.81
N PRO A 81 3.31 20.92 -7.79
CA PRO A 81 3.44 20.58 -9.21
C PRO A 81 4.87 20.18 -9.62
N THR A 82 5.87 20.70 -8.93
CA THR A 82 7.29 20.39 -9.11
C THR A 82 7.71 19.04 -8.53
N GLY A 83 6.84 18.35 -7.80
CA GLY A 83 7.13 17.09 -7.10
C GLY A 83 7.18 17.24 -5.58
N ALA A 84 7.52 16.15 -4.90
CA ALA A 84 7.66 16.12 -3.45
C ALA A 84 8.85 16.96 -2.96
N THR A 85 8.70 17.49 -1.76
CA THR A 85 9.71 18.15 -0.93
C THR A 85 9.97 17.31 0.33
N PRO A 86 10.84 16.27 0.23
CA PRO A 86 10.99 15.28 1.29
C PRO A 86 11.41 15.89 2.62
N GLY A 87 10.72 15.50 3.70
CA GLY A 87 11.06 15.83 5.07
C GLY A 87 11.30 14.58 5.92
N ALA A 88 12.01 14.73 7.02
CA ALA A 88 12.19 13.66 8.01
C ALA A 88 11.35 13.90 9.25
N LEU A 89 10.88 12.82 9.87
CA LEU A 89 10.30 12.89 11.21
C LEU A 89 11.39 13.17 12.26
N SER A 90 11.02 13.89 13.31
CA SER A 90 11.86 14.00 14.50
C SER A 90 11.95 12.64 15.21
N ASN A 91 13.03 12.38 15.96
CA ASN A 91 13.20 11.13 16.70
C ASN A 91 12.03 10.84 17.67
N ARG A 92 11.46 11.89 18.28
CA ARG A 92 10.26 11.77 19.12
C ARG A 92 9.08 11.27 18.31
N ASN A 93 8.83 11.83 17.13
CA ASN A 93 7.72 11.41 16.29
C ASN A 93 7.94 9.99 15.73
N ARG A 94 9.18 9.61 15.40
CA ARG A 94 9.50 8.23 15.00
C ARG A 94 9.12 7.22 16.10
N ALA A 95 9.50 7.51 17.35
CA ALA A 95 9.13 6.68 18.49
C ALA A 95 7.60 6.64 18.69
N MET A 96 6.91 7.78 18.54
CA MET A 96 5.44 7.82 18.63
C MET A 96 4.78 6.96 17.55
N TRP A 97 5.22 7.03 16.30
CA TRP A 97 4.69 6.21 15.21
C TRP A 97 4.98 4.72 15.42
N ALA A 98 6.16 4.36 15.93
CA ALA A 98 6.49 2.98 16.27
C ALA A 98 5.57 2.43 17.37
N VAL A 99 5.37 3.20 18.45
CA VAL A 99 4.45 2.83 19.54
C VAL A 99 3.01 2.76 19.03
N ALA A 100 2.56 3.73 18.22
CA ALA A 100 1.22 3.73 17.64
C ALA A 100 0.99 2.52 16.75
N THR A 101 2.00 2.08 15.99
CA THR A 101 1.95 0.85 15.18
C THR A 101 1.76 -0.36 16.09
N LEU A 102 2.63 -0.55 17.09
CA LEU A 102 2.56 -1.68 18.02
C LEU A 102 1.21 -1.76 18.77
N VAL A 103 0.71 -0.61 19.24
CA VAL A 103 -0.59 -0.52 19.91
C VAL A 103 -1.71 -0.86 18.94
N SER A 104 -1.72 -0.28 17.74
CA SER A 104 -2.77 -0.54 16.73
C SER A 104 -2.79 -2.01 16.30
N VAL A 105 -1.63 -2.63 16.08
CA VAL A 105 -1.51 -4.07 15.76
C VAL A 105 -2.06 -4.90 16.91
N SER A 106 -1.68 -4.60 18.15
CA SER A 106 -2.14 -5.33 19.34
C SER A 106 -3.66 -5.25 19.52
N LEU A 107 -4.27 -4.10 19.22
CA LEU A 107 -5.72 -3.88 19.30
C LEU A 107 -6.48 -4.51 18.13
N LEU A 108 -5.90 -4.53 16.92
CA LEU A 108 -6.54 -5.06 15.72
C LEU A 108 -6.46 -6.60 15.65
N THR A 109 -5.40 -7.20 16.20
CA THR A 109 -5.20 -8.66 16.23
C THR A 109 -6.41 -9.46 16.75
N PRO A 110 -7.01 -9.14 17.92
CA PRO A 110 -8.19 -9.88 18.39
C PRO A 110 -9.41 -9.72 17.47
N VAL A 111 -9.60 -8.55 16.87
CA VAL A 111 -10.68 -8.31 15.91
C VAL A 111 -10.53 -9.21 14.69
N LEU A 112 -9.33 -9.30 14.11
CA LEU A 112 -9.06 -10.21 12.99
C LEU A 112 -9.19 -11.69 13.38
N SER A 113 -8.82 -12.05 14.61
CA SER A 113 -9.00 -13.40 15.15
C SER A 113 -10.47 -13.81 15.21
N HIS A 114 -11.34 -12.90 15.67
CA HIS A 114 -12.79 -13.15 15.68
C HIS A 114 -13.40 -13.29 14.27
N LEU A 115 -12.77 -12.70 13.26
CA LEU A 115 -13.17 -12.81 11.85
C LEU A 115 -12.57 -14.04 11.14
N GLY A 116 -11.81 -14.88 11.86
CA GLY A 116 -11.26 -16.13 11.33
C GLY A 116 -10.00 -15.95 10.47
N ALA A 117 -9.28 -14.83 10.59
CA ALA A 117 -8.03 -14.65 9.85
C ALA A 117 -6.97 -15.68 10.31
N ALA A 118 -6.27 -16.30 9.36
CA ALA A 118 -5.33 -17.37 9.63
C ALA A 118 -4.02 -16.89 10.26
N ALA A 119 -3.53 -15.69 9.88
CA ALA A 119 -2.26 -15.14 10.31
C ALA A 119 -2.47 -13.76 10.98
N THR A 120 -3.34 -13.74 12.00
CA THR A 120 -3.90 -12.53 12.63
C THR A 120 -2.90 -11.43 12.96
N TRP A 121 -1.71 -11.78 13.46
CA TRP A 121 -0.70 -10.79 13.84
C TRP A 121 0.04 -10.20 12.63
N SER A 122 0.44 -11.03 11.66
CA SER A 122 1.06 -10.54 10.42
C SER A 122 0.07 -9.77 9.56
N ASP A 123 -1.19 -10.21 9.50
CA ASP A 123 -2.26 -9.53 8.76
C ASP A 123 -2.54 -8.15 9.38
N ALA A 124 -2.62 -8.07 10.71
CA ALA A 124 -2.77 -6.81 11.43
C ALA A 124 -1.55 -5.88 11.21
N PHE A 125 -0.34 -6.43 11.27
CA PHE A 125 0.89 -5.66 11.02
C PHE A 125 0.93 -5.10 9.61
N LEU A 126 0.72 -5.93 8.59
CA LEU A 126 0.74 -5.52 7.18
C LEU A 126 -0.29 -4.42 6.91
N LEU A 127 -1.51 -4.56 7.43
CA LEU A 127 -2.56 -3.55 7.28
C LEU A 127 -2.15 -2.23 7.95
N VAL A 128 -1.78 -2.25 9.23
CA VAL A 128 -1.44 -1.04 9.98
C VAL A 128 -0.18 -0.36 9.41
N ALA A 129 0.87 -1.12 9.13
CA ALA A 129 2.12 -0.61 8.58
C ALA A 129 1.91 0.01 7.19
N SER A 130 1.12 -0.62 6.33
CA SER A 130 0.75 -0.07 5.02
C SER A 130 -0.01 1.26 5.13
N LEU A 131 -0.97 1.35 6.06
CA LEU A 131 -1.71 2.59 6.30
C LEU A 131 -0.77 3.72 6.75
N ILE A 132 0.13 3.43 7.68
CA ILE A 132 1.09 4.41 8.18
C ILE A 132 2.08 4.80 7.09
N ALA A 133 2.62 3.84 6.34
CA ALA A 133 3.52 4.09 5.21
C ALA A 133 2.87 5.03 4.19
N GLN A 134 1.60 4.76 3.85
CA GLN A 134 0.84 5.56 2.91
C GLN A 134 0.59 6.99 3.43
N ILE A 135 0.20 7.14 4.71
CA ILE A 135 0.01 8.45 5.35
C ILE A 135 1.32 9.25 5.33
N LEU A 136 2.42 8.64 5.74
CA LEU A 136 3.74 9.27 5.75
C LEU A 136 4.19 9.66 4.33
N MET A 137 3.88 8.85 3.33
CA MET A 137 4.19 9.14 1.93
C MET A 137 3.41 10.35 1.41
N VAL A 138 2.11 10.46 1.73
CA VAL A 138 1.31 11.65 1.39
C VAL A 138 1.93 12.91 2.00
N TYR A 139 2.38 12.84 3.27
CA TYR A 139 3.07 13.94 3.97
C TYR A 139 4.56 14.08 3.65
N GLU A 140 5.02 13.44 2.57
CA GLU A 140 6.37 13.57 2.02
C GLU A 140 7.46 13.19 3.04
N LYS A 141 7.17 12.22 3.94
CA LYS A 141 8.11 11.75 4.96
C LYS A 141 8.95 10.59 4.47
N ILE A 142 10.27 10.71 4.59
CA ILE A 142 11.23 9.70 4.12
C ILE A 142 11.06 8.34 4.82
N GLU A 143 10.54 8.34 6.04
CA GLU A 143 10.27 7.13 6.82
C GLU A 143 9.23 6.21 6.15
N SER A 144 8.41 6.74 5.23
CA SER A 144 7.50 5.93 4.41
C SER A 144 8.23 4.83 3.64
N TRP A 145 9.41 5.13 3.08
CA TRP A 145 10.20 4.16 2.32
C TRP A 145 10.72 3.00 3.18
N VAL A 146 11.08 3.28 4.43
CA VAL A 146 11.52 2.23 5.37
C VAL A 146 10.35 1.31 5.69
N LEU A 147 9.15 1.86 5.90
CA LEU A 147 7.97 1.04 6.13
C LEU A 147 7.59 0.22 4.90
N TRP A 148 7.63 0.80 3.70
CA TRP A 148 7.38 0.07 2.45
C TRP A 148 8.39 -1.04 2.16
N LEU A 149 9.62 -0.95 2.69
CA LEU A 149 10.59 -2.03 2.58
C LEU A 149 10.34 -3.16 3.59
N ILE A 150 9.72 -2.86 4.73
CA ILE A 150 9.40 -3.82 5.79
C ILE A 150 8.12 -4.61 5.47
N VAL A 151 7.13 -3.92 4.90
CA VAL A 151 5.87 -4.50 4.40
C VAL A 151 6.15 -5.38 3.20
#